data_AF-A0A1V6F5F2-F1
#
_entry.id   AF-A0A1V6F5F2-F1
#
_cell.length_a   1.000
_cell.length_b   1.000
_cell.length_c   1.000
_cell.angle_alpha   90.00
_cell.angle_beta   90.00
_cell.angle_gamma   90.00
#
_symmetry.space_group_name_H-M   'P 1'
#
loop_
_entity.id
_entity.type
_entity.pdbx_description
1 polymer ?
#
loop_
_entity_poly.entity_id
_entity_poly.type
_entity_poly.pdbx_seq_one_letter_code
_entity_poly.pdbx_strand_id
1 'polypeptide(L)'
;MNTNHAQTAMKIDWRDIRFALVLGIVTIFLKMVTFYIPSWHFSRTTGDIALTTFTVGYILARARRMPHQLDQWGLTTVLTPAALLTGLSLLVFSVLVLAGLGFLIAGGFIFEPVYMAEMIEYIPAAFPQQFVLCSVGLVSLASLSAFRGTWRLPLLVGALFSLAHFWTPVRIPGTIVPVQMLITLPAGAGAAWYFLRFRNILPLTVIHAVLYPLMHHWIERQL
;
A
#
# COMPACT_ATOMS: atom_id res chain seq x y z
N MET A 1 8.76 -8.38 30.16
CA MET A 1 7.41 -8.01 30.65
C MET A 1 6.41 -8.95 30.00
N ASN A 2 5.91 -9.93 30.76
CA ASN A 2 4.83 -10.83 30.36
C ASN A 2 3.50 -10.13 30.63
N THR A 3 2.80 -9.68 29.58
CA THR A 3 1.38 -9.35 29.66
C THR A 3 0.60 -10.45 28.95
N ASN A 4 0.17 -11.44 29.73
CA ASN A 4 -0.97 -12.29 29.38
C ASN A 4 -2.24 -11.43 29.40
N HIS A 5 -2.38 -10.52 28.43
CA HIS A 5 -3.71 -10.17 27.97
C HIS A 5 -4.19 -11.39 27.21
N ALA A 6 -5.15 -12.12 27.79
CA ALA A 6 -5.99 -13.02 27.03
C ALA A 6 -6.44 -12.24 25.78
N GLN A 7 -5.87 -12.58 24.63
CA GLN A 7 -6.23 -12.03 23.33
C GLN A 7 -7.68 -12.42 23.12
N THR A 8 -8.60 -11.57 23.58
CA THR A 8 -9.98 -11.59 23.10
C THR A 8 -9.85 -11.53 21.59
N ALA A 9 -10.21 -12.63 20.93
CA ALA A 9 -10.04 -12.75 19.49
C ALA A 9 -10.68 -11.53 18.84
N MET A 10 -9.85 -10.68 18.21
CA MET A 10 -10.35 -9.47 17.57
C MET A 10 -11.43 -9.88 16.57
N LYS A 11 -12.67 -9.48 16.82
CA LYS A 11 -13.77 -9.81 15.94
C LYS A 11 -13.65 -8.95 14.68
N ILE A 12 -13.80 -9.56 13.51
CA ILE A 12 -13.84 -8.83 12.24
C ILE A 12 -15.03 -7.87 12.26
N ASP A 13 -14.79 -6.59 11.99
CA ASP A 13 -15.87 -5.63 11.74
C ASP A 13 -16.24 -5.65 10.26
N TRP A 14 -17.37 -6.30 9.96
CA TRP A 14 -17.91 -6.41 8.61
C TRP A 14 -18.25 -5.07 7.97
N ARG A 15 -18.43 -3.99 8.75
CA ARG A 15 -18.67 -2.65 8.20
C ARG A 15 -17.42 -2.12 7.51
N ASP A 16 -16.24 -2.37 8.06
CA ASP A 16 -14.97 -1.98 7.47
C ASP A 16 -14.73 -2.75 6.17
N ILE A 17 -14.99 -4.06 6.18
CA ILE A 17 -14.89 -4.91 4.99
C ILE A 17 -15.85 -4.41 3.89
N ARG A 18 -17.12 -4.14 4.23
CA ARG A 18 -18.09 -3.60 3.26
C ARG A 18 -17.66 -2.25 2.70
N PHE A 19 -17.15 -1.36 3.55
CA PHE A 19 -16.61 -0.08 3.12
C PHE A 19 -15.45 -0.27 2.13
N ALA A 20 -14.48 -1.12 2.46
CA ALA A 20 -13.35 -1.42 1.56
C ALA A 20 -13.80 -2.01 0.22
N LEU A 21 -14.79 -2.92 0.23
CA LEU A 21 -15.36 -3.49 -1.00
C LEU A 21 -16.05 -2.42 -1.85
N VAL A 22 -16.87 -1.55 -1.24
CA VAL A 22 -17.53 -0.44 -1.95
C VAL A 22 -16.49 0.52 -2.54
N LEU A 23 -15.47 0.89 -1.76
CA LEU A 23 -14.40 1.76 -2.23
C LEU A 23 -13.64 1.13 -3.42
N GLY A 24 -13.38 -0.17 -3.36
CA GLY A 24 -12.78 -0.93 -4.45
C GLY A 24 -13.64 -0.93 -5.72
N ILE A 25 -14.95 -1.19 -5.58
CA ILE A 25 -15.90 -1.14 -6.70
C ILE A 25 -15.93 0.26 -7.33
N VAL A 26 -16.01 1.32 -6.52
CA VAL A 26 -15.97 2.71 -6.99
C VAL A 26 -14.66 3.00 -7.72
N THR A 27 -13.52 2.53 -7.18
CA THR A 27 -12.20 2.71 -7.81
C THR A 27 -12.14 2.02 -9.17
N ILE A 28 -12.62 0.77 -9.27
CA ILE A 28 -12.68 0.03 -10.54
C ILE A 28 -13.59 0.76 -11.53
N PHE A 29 -14.79 1.18 -11.10
CA PHE A 29 -15.71 1.92 -11.93
C PHE A 29 -15.09 3.20 -12.48
N LEU A 30 -14.46 4.02 -11.62
CA LEU A 30 -13.77 5.25 -12.03
C LEU A 30 -12.66 4.96 -13.05
N LYS A 31 -11.82 3.94 -12.80
CA LYS A 31 -10.78 3.53 -13.76
C LYS A 31 -11.36 3.09 -15.10
N MET A 32 -12.44 2.31 -15.09
CA MET A 32 -13.12 1.85 -16.31
C MET A 32 -13.71 3.04 -17.08
N VAL A 33 -14.37 3.98 -16.39
CA VAL A 33 -14.91 5.19 -17.02
C VAL A 33 -13.79 6.03 -17.65
N THR A 34 -12.69 6.28 -16.92
CA THR A 34 -11.54 7.03 -17.46
C THR A 34 -10.95 6.34 -18.70
N PHE A 35 -10.90 5.01 -18.72
CA PHE A 35 -10.33 4.26 -19.84
C PHE A 35 -11.27 4.18 -21.06
N TYR A 36 -12.56 3.87 -20.85
CA TYR A 36 -13.50 3.61 -21.94
C TYR A 36 -14.29 4.84 -22.39
N ILE A 37 -14.38 5.88 -21.56
CA ILE A 37 -15.14 7.12 -21.83
C ILE A 37 -14.25 8.34 -21.55
N PRO A 38 -13.15 8.52 -22.31
CA PRO A 38 -12.21 9.63 -22.09
C PRO A 38 -12.85 11.01 -22.26
N SER A 39 -13.97 11.10 -23.00
CA SER A 39 -14.76 12.32 -23.23
C SER A 39 -15.40 12.90 -21.96
N TRP A 40 -15.49 12.13 -20.87
CA TRP A 40 -16.01 12.62 -19.59
C TRP A 40 -14.98 13.40 -18.79
N HIS A 41 -13.72 13.46 -19.26
CA HIS A 41 -12.65 14.26 -18.66
C HIS A 41 -12.47 14.05 -17.16
N PHE A 42 -12.77 12.84 -16.66
CA PHE A 42 -12.42 12.45 -15.29
C PHE A 42 -10.90 12.40 -15.17
N SER A 43 -10.32 13.43 -14.56
CA SER A 43 -8.91 13.42 -14.21
C SER A 43 -8.67 12.39 -13.10
N ARG A 44 -7.51 11.74 -13.14
CA ARG A 44 -7.02 10.85 -12.09
C ARG A 44 -7.10 11.55 -10.72
N THR A 45 -6.67 12.80 -10.68
CA THR A 45 -6.62 13.67 -9.51
C THR A 45 -7.98 13.86 -8.86
N THR A 46 -9.04 14.10 -9.65
CA THR A 46 -10.40 14.20 -9.12
C THR A 46 -10.86 12.88 -8.50
N GLY A 47 -10.57 11.74 -9.15
CA GLY A 47 -10.88 10.42 -8.61
C GLY A 47 -10.14 10.14 -7.29
N ASP A 48 -8.84 10.40 -7.25
CA ASP A 48 -7.98 10.19 -6.08
C ASP A 48 -8.40 11.07 -4.90
N ILE A 49 -8.71 12.36 -5.14
CA ILE A 49 -9.26 13.26 -4.12
C ILE A 49 -10.60 12.73 -3.60
N ALA A 50 -11.52 12.34 -4.49
CA ALA A 50 -12.83 11.83 -4.08
C ALA A 50 -12.70 10.59 -3.19
N LEU A 51 -11.87 9.61 -3.59
CA LEU A 51 -11.62 8.40 -2.80
C LEU A 51 -11.01 8.73 -1.42
N THR A 52 -10.11 9.71 -1.36
CA THR A 52 -9.55 10.20 -0.10
C THR A 52 -10.59 10.88 0.77
N THR A 53 -11.42 11.75 0.21
CA THR A 53 -12.52 12.39 0.94
C THR A 53 -13.50 11.35 1.48
N PHE A 54 -13.89 10.35 0.69
CA PHE A 54 -14.75 9.25 1.15
C PHE A 54 -14.10 8.45 2.29
N THR A 55 -12.80 8.16 2.18
CA THR A 55 -12.05 7.43 3.21
C THR A 55 -11.96 8.22 4.51
N VAL A 56 -11.60 9.50 4.45
CA VAL A 56 -11.56 10.38 5.62
C VAL A 56 -12.94 10.52 6.23
N GLY A 57 -13.98 10.72 5.41
CA GLY A 57 -15.37 10.78 5.88
C GLY A 57 -15.80 9.51 6.62
N TYR A 58 -15.43 8.34 6.09
CA TYR A 58 -15.66 7.05 6.77
C TYR A 58 -14.94 6.98 8.12
N ILE A 59 -13.64 7.32 8.15
CA ILE A 59 -12.83 7.33 9.37
C ILE A 59 -13.46 8.25 10.42
N LEU A 60 -13.83 9.48 10.06
CA LEU A 60 -14.45 10.44 10.98
C LEU A 60 -15.80 9.93 11.51
N ALA A 61 -16.66 9.39 10.64
CA ALA A 61 -17.94 8.83 11.04
C ALA A 61 -17.79 7.64 12.01
N ARG A 62 -16.76 6.82 11.80
CA ARG A 62 -16.42 5.67 12.65
C ARG A 62 -15.76 6.07 13.96
N ALA A 63 -14.81 7.00 13.93
CA ALA A 63 -14.10 7.53 15.09
C ALA A 63 -15.07 8.05 16.16
N ARG A 64 -16.14 8.73 15.75
CA ARG A 64 -17.17 9.25 16.67
C ARG A 64 -17.92 8.16 17.43
N ARG A 65 -18.02 6.95 16.87
CA ARG A 65 -18.76 5.83 17.47
C ARG A 65 -17.84 4.81 18.14
N MET A 66 -16.64 4.62 17.61
CA MET A 66 -15.65 3.63 18.05
C MET A 66 -14.23 4.21 17.97
N PRO A 67 -13.87 5.16 18.85
CA PRO A 67 -12.58 5.86 18.78
C PRO A 67 -11.37 4.93 18.96
N HIS A 68 -11.51 3.88 19.77
CA HIS A 68 -10.46 2.87 19.97
C HIS A 68 -10.06 2.12 18.69
N GLN A 69 -10.89 2.17 17.64
CA GLN A 69 -10.58 1.54 16.37
C GLN A 69 -9.49 2.30 15.60
N LEU A 70 -9.30 3.59 15.87
CA LEU A 70 -8.25 4.39 15.26
C LEU A 70 -6.85 3.83 15.57
N ASP A 71 -6.65 3.27 16.77
CA ASP A 71 -5.40 2.60 17.15
C ASP A 71 -5.24 1.27 16.42
N GLN A 72 -6.33 0.49 16.26
CA GLN A 72 -6.27 -0.77 15.52
C GLN A 72 -5.93 -0.55 14.04
N TRP A 73 -6.47 0.53 13.48
CA TRP A 73 -6.17 1.00 12.14
C TRP A 73 -4.79 1.65 12.01
N GLY A 74 -4.10 1.87 13.12
CA GLY A 74 -2.77 2.47 13.16
C GLY A 74 -2.75 3.94 12.74
N LEU A 75 -3.87 4.64 12.92
CA LEU A 75 -4.01 6.08 12.62
C LEU A 75 -3.56 6.94 13.80
N THR A 76 -3.81 6.49 15.03
CA THR A 76 -3.50 7.22 16.27
C THR A 76 -2.40 6.57 17.11
N THR A 77 -1.94 5.39 16.72
CA THR A 77 -0.83 4.71 17.41
C THR A 77 0.45 5.52 17.30
N VAL A 78 1.13 5.73 18.44
CA VAL A 78 2.35 6.53 18.53
C VAL A 78 3.43 5.97 17.59
N LEU A 79 4.00 6.85 16.78
CA LEU A 79 5.15 6.52 15.95
C LEU A 79 6.42 6.41 16.81
N THR A 80 6.75 5.20 17.24
CA THR A 80 7.97 4.95 18.02
C THR A 80 9.23 5.15 17.17
N PRO A 81 10.40 5.46 17.78
CA PRO A 81 11.65 5.56 17.05
C PRO A 81 12.00 4.30 16.26
N ALA A 82 11.71 3.11 16.81
CA ALA A 82 11.92 1.84 16.12
C ALA A 82 11.02 1.71 14.87
N ALA A 83 9.76 2.13 14.96
CA ALA A 83 8.83 2.16 13.83
C ALA A 83 9.29 3.17 12.76
N LEU A 84 9.75 4.36 13.18
CA LEU A 84 10.28 5.37 12.26
C LEU A 84 11.53 4.84 11.54
N LEU A 85 12.53 4.36 12.29
CA LEU A 85 13.77 3.82 11.73
C LEU A 85 13.50 2.66 10.78
N THR A 86 12.64 1.72 11.15
CA THR A 86 12.29 0.60 10.29
C THR A 86 11.60 1.07 9.00
N GLY A 87 10.68 2.04 9.10
CA GLY A 87 10.03 2.64 7.93
C GLY A 87 11.02 3.32 7.00
N LEU A 88 11.96 4.11 7.56
CA LEU A 88 13.03 4.75 6.80
C LEU A 88 13.97 3.72 6.16
N SER A 89 14.33 2.64 6.86
CA SER A 89 15.13 1.56 6.30
C SER A 89 14.43 0.87 5.14
N LEU A 90 13.12 0.61 5.26
CA LEU A 90 12.33 0.05 4.16
C LEU A 90 12.28 0.99 2.95
N LEU A 91 12.13 2.29 3.18
CA LEU A 91 12.15 3.30 2.12
C LEU A 91 13.50 3.30 1.39
N VAL A 92 14.60 3.48 2.14
CA VAL A 92 15.95 3.54 1.58
C VAL A 92 16.28 2.25 0.83
N PHE A 93 16.01 1.10 1.44
CA PHE A 93 16.23 -0.19 0.80
C PHE A 93 15.45 -0.31 -0.51
N SER A 94 14.19 0.09 -0.53
CA SER A 94 13.35 0.01 -1.74
C SER A 94 13.84 0.94 -2.84
N VAL A 95 14.26 2.16 -2.51
CA VAL A 95 14.88 3.10 -3.47
C VAL A 95 16.18 2.51 -4.04
N LEU A 96 17.04 1.94 -3.18
CA LEU A 96 18.29 1.31 -3.60
C LEU A 96 18.05 0.09 -4.51
N VAL A 97 17.05 -0.75 -4.19
CA VAL A 97 16.67 -1.89 -5.03
C VAL A 97 16.17 -1.41 -6.39
N LEU A 98 15.29 -0.42 -6.43
CA LEU A 98 14.80 0.16 -7.67
C LEU A 98 15.97 0.76 -8.50
N ALA A 99 16.93 1.43 -7.85
CA ALA A 99 18.09 2.02 -8.52
C ALA A 99 19.05 0.96 -9.06
N GLY A 100 19.35 -0.04 -8.26
CA GLY A 100 20.21 -1.16 -8.65
C GLY A 100 19.60 -1.95 -9.81
N LEU A 101 18.30 -2.26 -9.76
CA LEU A 101 17.63 -2.96 -10.86
C LEU A 101 17.54 -2.10 -12.13
N GLY A 102 17.25 -0.81 -11.99
CA GLY A 102 17.30 0.13 -13.11
C GLY A 102 18.68 0.16 -13.78
N PHE A 103 19.75 0.24 -12.99
CA PHE A 103 21.11 0.21 -13.50
C PHE A 103 21.46 -1.12 -14.18
N LEU A 104 21.10 -2.25 -13.57
CA LEU A 104 21.39 -3.59 -14.13
C LEU A 104 20.65 -3.86 -15.44
N ILE A 105 19.43 -3.36 -15.59
CA ILE A 105 18.60 -3.61 -16.76
C ILE A 105 18.89 -2.60 -17.87
N ALA A 106 19.10 -1.33 -17.53
CA ALA A 106 19.15 -0.23 -18.49
C ALA A 106 20.55 0.42 -18.63
N GLY A 107 21.53 0.01 -17.83
CA GLY A 107 22.89 0.53 -17.89
C GLY A 107 23.09 1.92 -17.29
N GLY A 108 22.11 2.45 -16.53
CA GLY A 108 22.20 3.78 -15.93
C GLY A 108 21.24 4.00 -14.75
N PHE A 109 21.49 5.06 -13.98
CA PHE A 109 20.56 5.52 -12.93
C PHE A 109 19.47 6.38 -13.57
N ILE A 110 18.22 5.90 -13.55
CA ILE A 110 17.08 6.51 -14.25
C ILE A 110 16.05 7.04 -13.25
N PHE A 111 16.53 7.77 -12.23
CA PHE A 111 15.63 8.53 -11.37
C PHE A 111 15.92 10.00 -11.50
N GLU A 112 14.92 10.73 -11.97
CA GLU A 112 14.85 12.17 -11.82
C GLU A 112 14.03 12.46 -10.57
N PRO A 113 14.65 12.89 -9.45
CA PRO A 113 13.91 13.12 -8.20
C PRO A 113 12.77 14.15 -8.35
N VAL A 114 12.87 15.03 -9.35
CA VAL A 114 11.84 16.02 -9.69
C VAL A 114 10.51 15.37 -10.09
N TYR A 115 10.53 14.18 -10.68
CA TYR A 115 9.32 13.47 -11.09
C TYR A 115 8.40 13.12 -9.90
N MET A 116 8.96 12.95 -8.70
CA MET A 116 8.13 12.78 -7.50
C MET A 116 7.30 14.03 -7.20
N ALA A 117 7.85 15.22 -7.44
CA ALA A 117 7.15 16.48 -7.25
C ALA A 117 6.10 16.70 -8.35
N GLU A 118 6.36 16.22 -9.57
CA GLU A 118 5.38 16.21 -10.68
C GLU A 118 4.20 15.28 -10.40
N MET A 119 4.41 14.22 -9.63
CA MET A 119 3.38 13.27 -9.19
C MET A 119 2.78 13.59 -7.81
N ILE A 120 2.89 14.85 -7.35
CA ILE A 120 2.32 15.27 -6.05
C ILE A 120 0.81 14.98 -5.95
N GLU A 121 0.12 15.01 -7.08
CA GLU A 121 -1.30 14.69 -7.21
C GLU A 121 -1.64 13.23 -6.83
N TYR A 122 -0.65 12.34 -6.80
CA TYR A 122 -0.82 10.95 -6.37
C TYR A 122 -0.74 10.76 -4.85
N ILE A 123 -0.16 11.72 -4.11
CA ILE A 123 -0.04 11.63 -2.65
C ILE A 123 -1.40 11.39 -1.97
N PRO A 124 -2.49 12.11 -2.34
CA PRO A 124 -3.82 11.80 -1.84
C PRO A 124 -4.23 10.35 -2.07
N ALA A 125 -3.94 9.78 -3.25
CA ALA A 125 -4.31 8.42 -3.65
C ALA A 125 -3.62 7.32 -2.82
N ALA A 126 -2.41 7.59 -2.32
CA ALA A 126 -1.63 6.63 -1.56
C ALA A 126 -2.31 6.27 -0.24
N PHE A 127 -2.98 7.22 0.40
CA PHE A 127 -3.59 7.03 1.72
C PHE A 127 -4.78 6.04 1.71
N PRO A 128 -5.83 6.19 0.87
CA PRO A 128 -6.93 5.22 0.81
C PRO A 128 -6.48 3.80 0.54
N GLN A 129 -5.51 3.63 -0.37
CA GLN A 129 -4.96 2.32 -0.71
C GLN A 129 -4.27 1.69 0.49
N GLN A 130 -3.44 2.46 1.22
CA GLN A 130 -2.79 1.97 2.43
C GLN A 130 -3.80 1.72 3.55
N PHE A 131 -4.82 2.56 3.70
CA PHE A 131 -5.85 2.39 4.72
C PHE A 131 -6.64 1.11 4.49
N VAL A 132 -7.11 0.87 3.27
CA VAL A 132 -7.84 -0.37 2.95
C VAL A 132 -6.96 -1.60 3.13
N LEU A 133 -5.72 -1.58 2.62
CA LEU A 133 -4.82 -2.72 2.76
C LEU A 133 -4.48 -2.99 4.22
N CYS A 134 -3.90 -2.00 4.91
CA CYS A 134 -3.34 -2.16 6.24
C CYS A 134 -4.43 -2.14 7.30
N SER A 135 -5.17 -1.03 7.40
CA SER A 135 -6.12 -0.78 8.48
C SER A 135 -7.36 -1.66 8.41
N VAL A 136 -7.82 -2.04 7.22
CA VAL A 136 -8.99 -2.92 7.08
C VAL A 136 -8.56 -4.36 6.81
N GLY A 137 -7.81 -4.59 5.73
CA GLY A 137 -7.42 -5.93 5.28
C GLY A 137 -6.54 -6.67 6.28
N LEU A 138 -5.38 -6.12 6.62
CA LEU A 138 -4.43 -6.78 7.52
C LEU A 138 -4.98 -6.92 8.94
N VAL A 139 -5.69 -5.90 9.45
CA VAL A 139 -6.36 -5.99 10.77
C VAL A 139 -7.33 -7.17 10.80
N SER A 140 -8.18 -7.29 9.78
CA SER A 140 -9.22 -8.33 9.72
C SER A 140 -8.62 -9.72 9.51
N LEU A 141 -7.68 -9.86 8.58
CA LEU A 141 -7.04 -11.15 8.30
C LEU A 141 -6.18 -11.63 9.47
N ALA A 142 -5.48 -10.73 10.16
CA ALA A 142 -4.65 -11.09 11.31
C ALA A 142 -5.46 -11.64 12.50
N SER A 143 -6.78 -11.42 12.52
CA SER A 143 -7.64 -11.97 13.57
C SER A 143 -8.07 -13.42 13.33
N LEU A 144 -7.88 -13.93 12.11
CA LEU A 144 -8.14 -15.31 11.75
C LEU A 144 -7.04 -16.25 12.30
N SER A 145 -7.45 -17.42 12.80
CA SER A 145 -6.53 -18.42 13.36
C SER A 145 -5.45 -18.90 12.38
N ALA A 146 -5.80 -19.02 11.10
CA ALA A 146 -4.88 -19.43 10.04
C ALA A 146 -3.66 -18.51 9.90
N PHE A 147 -3.87 -17.21 10.16
CA PHE A 147 -2.88 -16.15 9.99
C PHE A 147 -2.19 -15.72 11.27
N ARG A 148 -2.39 -16.46 12.38
CA ARG A 148 -1.65 -16.23 13.62
C ARG A 148 -0.14 -16.35 13.41
N GLY A 149 0.60 -15.49 14.08
CA GLY A 149 2.06 -15.39 13.99
C GLY A 149 2.52 -14.17 13.18
N THR A 150 3.83 -13.99 13.09
CA THR A 150 4.44 -12.77 12.52
C THR A 150 4.72 -12.84 11.03
N TRP A 151 4.60 -14.00 10.39
CA TRP A 151 5.11 -14.20 9.02
C TRP A 151 4.07 -14.69 8.01
N ARG A 152 3.06 -15.48 8.42
CA ARG A 152 2.12 -16.12 7.49
C ARG A 152 1.35 -15.10 6.65
N LEU A 153 0.73 -14.11 7.31
CA LEU A 153 -0.03 -13.06 6.62
C LEU A 153 0.89 -12.16 5.79
N PRO A 154 2.03 -11.66 6.29
CA PRO A 154 2.99 -10.95 5.46
C PRO A 154 3.42 -11.70 4.20
N LEU A 155 3.75 -12.99 4.30
CA LEU A 155 4.14 -13.79 3.13
C LEU A 155 2.99 -13.94 2.13
N LEU A 156 1.76 -14.18 2.60
CA LEU A 156 0.59 -14.21 1.72
C LEU A 156 0.40 -12.87 1.01
N VAL A 157 0.51 -11.76 1.73
CA VAL A 157 0.36 -10.42 1.13
C VAL A 157 1.44 -10.16 0.10
N GLY A 158 2.69 -10.53 0.38
CA GLY A 158 3.78 -10.47 -0.59
C GLY A 158 3.49 -11.30 -1.84
N ALA A 159 3.01 -12.54 -1.68
CA ALA A 159 2.63 -13.39 -2.81
C ALA A 159 1.48 -12.78 -3.64
N LEU A 160 0.44 -12.25 -3.00
CA LEU A 160 -0.68 -11.60 -3.69
C LEU A 160 -0.23 -10.32 -4.42
N PHE A 161 0.65 -9.53 -3.80
CA PHE A 161 1.26 -8.36 -4.45
C PHE A 161 2.05 -8.77 -5.69
N SER A 162 2.88 -9.80 -5.57
CA SER A 162 3.63 -10.36 -6.70
C SER A 162 2.70 -10.77 -7.84
N LEU A 163 1.68 -11.58 -7.55
CA LEU A 163 0.72 -12.07 -8.55
C LEU A 163 -0.09 -10.93 -9.19
N ALA A 164 -0.44 -9.89 -8.44
CA ALA A 164 -1.15 -8.73 -8.98
C ALA A 164 -0.35 -7.98 -10.05
N HIS A 165 0.99 -8.13 -10.05
CA HIS A 165 1.89 -7.50 -11.03
C HIS A 165 2.38 -8.48 -12.10
N PHE A 166 1.74 -9.65 -12.26
CA PHE A 166 2.10 -10.60 -13.31
C PHE A 166 1.91 -10.06 -14.74
N TRP A 167 0.98 -9.12 -14.92
CA TRP A 167 0.61 -8.57 -16.22
C TRP A 167 1.53 -7.44 -16.70
N THR A 168 2.53 -7.06 -15.91
CA THR A 168 3.28 -5.85 -16.20
C THR A 168 4.34 -6.08 -17.28
N PRO A 169 4.62 -5.06 -18.11
CA PRO A 169 5.29 -5.28 -19.40
C PRO A 169 6.81 -5.49 -19.28
N VAL A 170 7.46 -4.92 -18.26
CA VAL A 170 8.93 -5.00 -18.09
C VAL A 170 9.33 -6.35 -17.51
N ARG A 171 10.02 -7.17 -18.31
CA ARG A 171 10.44 -8.55 -17.95
C ARG A 171 11.94 -8.70 -17.82
N ILE A 172 12.37 -9.70 -17.06
CA ILE A 172 13.77 -10.10 -17.00
C ILE A 172 14.15 -10.72 -18.36
N PRO A 173 15.24 -10.27 -19.01
CA PRO A 173 15.68 -10.83 -20.30
C PRO A 173 15.75 -12.36 -20.27
N GLY A 174 15.16 -13.00 -21.27
CA GLY A 174 15.13 -14.46 -21.39
C GLY A 174 14.10 -15.18 -20.51
N THR A 175 13.21 -14.45 -19.82
CA THR A 175 12.15 -15.06 -18.98
C THR A 175 10.78 -14.47 -19.25
N ILE A 176 9.72 -15.18 -18.82
CA ILE A 176 8.37 -14.63 -18.77
C ILE A 176 8.09 -13.79 -17.52
N VAL A 177 9.02 -13.71 -16.57
CA VAL A 177 8.80 -13.11 -15.25
C VAL A 177 8.95 -11.59 -15.32
N PRO A 178 7.90 -10.82 -15.02
CA PRO A 178 7.99 -9.38 -14.86
C PRO A 178 8.89 -8.98 -13.68
N VAL A 179 9.71 -7.96 -13.86
CA VAL A 179 10.61 -7.46 -12.82
C VAL A 179 9.82 -6.97 -11.61
N GLN A 180 8.66 -6.36 -11.83
CA GLN A 180 7.79 -5.89 -10.74
C GLN A 180 7.29 -7.02 -9.86
N MET A 181 7.09 -8.25 -10.37
CA MET A 181 6.71 -9.37 -9.51
C MET A 181 7.77 -9.67 -8.45
N LEU A 182 9.05 -9.59 -8.82
CA LEU A 182 10.17 -9.86 -7.92
C LEU A 182 10.33 -8.76 -6.86
N ILE A 183 10.07 -7.51 -7.22
CA ILE A 183 10.18 -6.37 -6.29
C ILE A 183 8.96 -6.32 -5.36
N THR A 184 7.77 -6.57 -5.88
CA THR A 184 6.52 -6.38 -5.13
C THR A 184 6.27 -7.50 -4.12
N LEU A 185 6.90 -8.67 -4.28
CA LEU A 185 6.87 -9.73 -3.27
C LEU A 185 7.48 -9.28 -1.92
N PRO A 186 8.77 -8.92 -1.84
CA PRO A 186 9.37 -8.45 -0.60
C PRO A 186 8.79 -7.12 -0.14
N ALA A 187 8.35 -6.24 -1.07
CA ALA A 187 7.70 -4.98 -0.69
C ALA A 187 6.36 -5.22 0.02
N GLY A 188 5.48 -6.06 -0.54
CA GLY A 188 4.20 -6.40 0.06
C GLY A 188 4.35 -7.12 1.41
N ALA A 189 5.29 -8.07 1.50
CA ALA A 189 5.59 -8.76 2.74
C ALA A 189 6.17 -7.81 3.80
N GLY A 190 7.13 -6.97 3.43
CA GLY A 190 7.75 -5.98 4.32
C GLY A 190 6.75 -4.96 4.85
N ALA A 191 5.89 -4.42 3.98
CA ALA A 191 4.84 -3.48 4.37
C ALA A 191 3.83 -4.12 5.34
N ALA A 192 3.37 -5.34 5.03
CA ALA A 192 2.43 -6.04 5.90
C ALA A 192 3.05 -6.39 7.26
N TRP A 193 4.29 -6.89 7.26
CA TRP A 193 5.03 -7.17 8.49
C TRP A 193 5.20 -5.90 9.33
N TYR A 194 5.62 -4.80 8.71
CA TYR A 194 5.78 -3.51 9.37
C TYR A 194 4.49 -3.07 10.07
N PHE A 195 3.37 -3.08 9.33
CA PHE A 195 2.10 -2.63 9.89
C PHE A 195 1.63 -3.51 11.03
N LEU A 196 1.73 -4.84 10.89
CA LEU A 196 1.33 -5.77 11.95
C LEU A 196 2.22 -5.65 13.19
N ARG A 197 3.50 -5.30 13.01
CA ARG A 197 4.47 -5.16 14.10
C ARG A 197 4.29 -3.85 14.88
N PHE A 198 4.13 -2.73 14.19
CA PHE A 198 4.15 -1.40 14.79
C PHE A 198 2.78 -0.74 14.88
N ARG A 199 1.79 -1.26 14.15
CA ARG A 199 0.43 -0.70 14.04
C ARG A 199 0.46 0.80 13.76
N ASN A 200 1.25 1.22 12.78
CA ASN A 200 1.28 2.61 12.34
C ASN A 200 1.31 2.65 10.81
N ILE A 201 0.41 3.41 10.20
CA ILE A 201 0.26 3.47 8.74
C ILE A 201 1.10 4.57 8.09
N LEU A 202 1.58 5.55 8.86
CA LEU A 202 2.15 6.77 8.32
C LEU A 202 3.42 6.49 7.48
N PRO A 203 4.42 5.74 7.96
CA PRO A 203 5.58 5.42 7.14
C PRO A 203 5.24 4.62 5.89
N LEU A 204 4.26 3.71 5.95
CA LEU A 204 3.81 2.97 4.77
C LEU A 204 3.13 3.86 3.73
N THR A 205 2.37 4.87 4.19
CA THR A 205 1.76 5.87 3.31
C THR A 205 2.83 6.71 2.62
N VAL A 206 3.84 7.17 3.36
CA VAL A 206 4.98 7.91 2.80
C VAL A 206 5.76 7.05 1.80
N ILE A 207 6.09 5.81 2.17
CA ILE A 207 6.78 4.86 1.30
C ILE A 207 5.99 4.66 0.00
N HIS A 208 4.68 4.46 0.11
CA HIS A 208 3.84 4.27 -1.08
C HIS A 208 3.79 5.52 -1.96
N ALA A 209 3.63 6.70 -1.34
CA ALA A 209 3.60 7.98 -2.06
C ALA A 209 4.92 8.29 -2.77
N VAL A 210 6.06 7.83 -2.26
CA VAL A 210 7.39 8.01 -2.87
C VAL A 210 7.70 6.94 -3.91
N LEU A 211 7.54 5.67 -3.56
CA LEU A 211 7.99 4.57 -4.43
C LEU A 211 7.10 4.37 -5.64
N TYR A 212 5.80 4.64 -5.54
CA TYR A 212 4.90 4.43 -6.67
C TYR A 212 5.23 5.36 -7.86
N PRO A 213 5.43 6.68 -7.67
CA PRO A 213 5.93 7.56 -8.72
C PRO A 213 7.27 7.13 -9.29
N LEU A 214 8.25 6.79 -8.43
CA LEU A 214 9.58 6.35 -8.89
C LEU A 214 9.50 5.08 -9.74
N MET A 215 8.67 4.13 -9.33
CA MET A 215 8.46 2.89 -10.08
C MET A 215 7.74 3.16 -11.42
N HIS A 216 6.76 4.06 -11.46
CA HIS A 216 6.08 4.44 -12.72
C HIS A 216 7.03 5.14 -13.68
N HIS A 217 7.81 6.12 -13.20
CA HIS A 217 8.83 6.79 -14.00
C HIS A 217 9.79 5.80 -14.64
N TRP A 218 10.27 4.85 -13.83
CA TRP A 218 11.17 3.82 -14.29
C TRP A 218 10.53 2.97 -15.40
N ILE A 219 9.29 2.53 -15.23
CA ILE A 219 8.58 1.74 -16.26
C ILE A 219 8.37 2.55 -17.54
N GLU A 220 7.92 3.81 -17.42
CA GLU A 220 7.69 4.71 -18.56
C GLU A 220 8.96 4.99 -19.36
N ARG A 221 10.12 5.04 -18.69
CA ARG A 221 11.42 5.22 -19.35
C ARG A 221 11.97 3.94 -20.00
N GLN A 222 11.43 2.77 -19.66
CA GLN A 222 11.90 1.46 -20.15
C GLN A 222 11.00 0.84 -21.23
N LEU A 223 9.80 1.40 -21.46
CA LEU A 223 8.89 1.06 -22.55
C LEU A 223 9.00 2.07 -23.69
#